data_AF-A0A661IAR6-F1
#
_entry.id   AF-A0A661IAR6-F1
#
_cell.length_a   1.000
_cell.length_b   1.000
_cell.length_c   1.000
_cell.angle_alpha   90.00
_cell.angle_beta   90.00
_cell.angle_gamma   90.00
#
_symmetry.space_group_name_H-M   'P 1'
#
loop_
_entity.id
_entity.type
_entity.pdbx_description
1 polymer ?
#
loop_
_entity_poly.entity_id
_entity_poly.type
_entity_poly.pdbx_seq_one_letter_code
_entity_poly.pdbx_strand_id
1 'polypeptide(L)'
;MVDKPAILGNTPIFPEKLPVVRPTVPTFESISLQVKEILSTGLLTKGKYLKEFEERLANYLGVRHAVCVSSCTLGLMLTLQGLGLKGEVIIPSFTFMASV
;
A
#
# COMPACT_ATOMS: atom_id res chain seq x y z
N MET A 1 -30.27 0.60 36.11
CA MET A 1 -29.51 -0.56 35.61
C MET A 1 -28.87 -0.14 34.31
N VAL A 2 -27.55 -0.30 34.16
CA VAL A 2 -26.89 -0.08 32.87
C VAL A 2 -27.23 -1.26 31.98
N ASP A 3 -27.77 -0.99 30.79
CA ASP A 3 -28.07 -2.02 29.80
C ASP A 3 -26.82 -2.87 29.52
N LYS A 4 -26.99 -4.19 29.46
CA LYS A 4 -25.86 -5.11 29.24
C LYS A 4 -25.19 -4.77 27.90
N PRO A 5 -23.85 -4.82 27.78
CA PRO A 5 -23.18 -4.75 26.48
C PRO A 5 -23.67 -5.85 25.52
N ALA A 6 -23.60 -5.61 24.20
CA ALA A 6 -24.06 -6.57 23.21
C ALA A 6 -23.34 -7.94 23.28
N ILE A 7 -22.06 -7.94 23.67
CA ILE A 7 -21.30 -9.17 23.91
C ILE A 7 -21.85 -10.02 25.07
N LEU A 8 -22.70 -9.43 25.94
CA LEU A 8 -23.36 -10.10 27.06
C LEU A 8 -24.87 -10.34 26.82
N GLY A 9 -25.32 -10.36 25.55
CA GLY A 9 -26.67 -10.77 25.16
C GLY A 9 -27.68 -9.63 24.94
N ASN A 10 -27.22 -8.38 24.85
CA ASN A 10 -28.05 -7.26 24.42
C ASN A 10 -27.90 -6.98 22.91
N THR A 11 -28.72 -6.10 22.36
CA THR A 11 -28.67 -5.72 20.95
C THR A 11 -27.47 -4.81 20.65
N PRO A 12 -26.67 -5.06 19.60
CA PRO A 12 -25.65 -4.12 19.13
C PRO A 12 -26.23 -2.75 18.80
N ILE A 13 -25.55 -1.69 19.25
CA ILE A 13 -25.97 -0.30 18.99
C ILE A 13 -25.84 0.06 17.51
N PHE A 14 -24.81 -0.49 16.84
CA PHE A 14 -24.60 -0.31 15.41
C PHE A 14 -25.12 -1.54 14.66
N PRO A 15 -25.99 -1.35 13.65
CA PRO A 15 -26.48 -2.46 12.82
C PRO A 15 -25.36 -3.04 11.96
N GLU A 16 -24.36 -2.22 11.60
CA GLU A 16 -23.21 -2.62 10.80
C GLU A 16 -21.93 -2.71 11.63
N LYS A 17 -21.05 -3.65 11.26
CA LYS A 17 -19.71 -3.75 11.84
C LYS A 17 -18.86 -2.58 11.35
N LEU A 18 -18.13 -1.96 12.28
CA LEU A 18 -17.13 -0.94 11.96
C LEU A 18 -15.80 -1.63 11.66
N PRO A 19 -15.33 -1.66 10.40
CA PRO A 19 -14.07 -2.29 10.07
C PRO A 19 -12.89 -1.44 10.55
N VAL A 20 -11.84 -2.09 11.03
CA VAL A 20 -10.57 -1.41 11.38
C VAL A 20 -9.90 -0.81 10.15
N VAL A 21 -10.05 -1.46 8.99
CA VAL A 21 -9.47 -1.02 7.72
C VAL A 21 -10.57 -0.82 6.69
N ARG A 22 -10.68 0.40 6.18
CA ARG A 22 -11.54 0.77 5.04
C ARG A 22 -10.75 1.74 4.14
N PRO A 23 -10.09 1.24 3.08
CA PRO A 23 -9.27 2.09 2.22
C PRO A 23 -10.13 3.10 1.47
N THR A 24 -9.64 4.34 1.39
CA THR A 24 -10.17 5.31 0.43
C THR A 24 -9.67 4.92 -0.96
N VAL A 25 -10.60 4.64 -1.88
CA VAL A 25 -10.30 4.30 -3.26
C VAL A 25 -10.91 5.33 -4.21
N PRO A 26 -10.27 5.62 -5.36
CA PRO A 26 -10.85 6.52 -6.35
C PRO A 26 -12.12 5.92 -6.95
N THR A 27 -13.01 6.78 -7.48
CA THR A 27 -14.16 6.30 -8.25
C THR A 27 -13.67 5.68 -9.55
N PHE A 28 -14.40 4.70 -10.08
CA PHE A 28 -14.02 4.06 -11.33
C PHE A 28 -13.95 5.08 -12.47
N GLU A 29 -14.88 6.03 -12.51
CA GLU A 29 -14.95 7.09 -13.51
C GLU A 29 -13.65 7.89 -13.56
N SER A 30 -13.07 8.21 -12.40
CA SER A 30 -11.84 9.00 -12.28
C SER A 30 -10.58 8.30 -12.82
N ILE A 31 -10.59 6.97 -12.94
CA ILE A 31 -9.47 6.15 -13.45
C ILE A 31 -9.79 5.46 -14.79
N SER A 32 -11.05 5.49 -15.23
CA SER A 32 -11.54 4.69 -16.35
C SER A 32 -10.81 4.97 -17.68
N LEU A 33 -10.45 6.23 -17.94
CA LEU A 33 -9.73 6.63 -19.15
C LEU A 33 -8.32 6.05 -19.19
N GLN A 34 -7.61 6.10 -18.06
CA GLN A 34 -6.26 5.56 -17.92
C GLN A 34 -6.27 4.04 -18.06
N VAL A 35 -7.24 3.37 -17.43
CA VAL A 35 -7.44 1.92 -17.56
C VAL A 35 -7.70 1.55 -19.02
N LYS A 36 -8.61 2.26 -19.70
CA LYS A 36 -8.90 2.04 -21.13
C LYS A 36 -7.65 2.20 -21.99
N GLU A 37 -6.84 3.21 -21.72
CA GLU A 37 -5.59 3.43 -22.45
C GLU A 37 -4.60 2.26 -22.25
N ILE A 38 -4.37 1.84 -21.00
CA ILE A 38 -3.49 0.70 -20.68
C ILE A 38 -3.93 -0.55 -21.45
N LEU A 39 -5.23 -0.85 -21.44
CA LEU A 39 -5.78 -2.01 -22.13
C LEU A 39 -5.67 -1.88 -23.66
N SER A 40 -5.90 -0.69 -24.21
CA SER A 40 -5.81 -0.45 -25.66
C SER A 40 -4.38 -0.56 -26.22
N THR A 41 -3.38 -0.17 -25.42
CA THR A 41 -1.96 -0.25 -25.82
C THR A 41 -1.38 -1.65 -25.63
N GLY A 42 -2.01 -2.50 -24.81
CA GLY A 42 -1.48 -3.80 -24.40
C GLY A 42 -0.27 -3.72 -23.48
N LEU A 43 0.21 -2.52 -23.12
CA LEU A 43 1.36 -2.33 -22.23
C LEU A 43 0.91 -2.34 -20.78
N LEU A 44 0.59 -3.54 -20.29
CA LEU A 44 0.00 -3.74 -18.95
C LEU A 44 0.99 -3.50 -17.81
N THR A 45 2.28 -3.71 -18.06
CA THR A 45 3.34 -3.58 -17.06
C THR A 45 4.38 -2.56 -17.51
N LYS A 46 4.93 -1.78 -16.57
CA LYS A 46 6.01 -0.81 -16.82
C LYS A 46 5.71 0.23 -17.91
N GLY A 47 4.43 0.59 -18.07
CA GLY A 47 4.00 1.63 -19.02
C GLY A 47 4.20 3.05 -18.51
N LYS A 48 3.74 4.05 -19.29
CA LYS A 48 3.92 5.48 -18.99
C LYS A 48 3.47 5.88 -17.58
N TYR A 49 2.39 5.29 -17.09
CA TYR A 49 1.83 5.59 -15.78
C TYR A 49 2.77 5.23 -14.63
N LEU A 50 3.59 4.18 -14.78
CA LEU A 50 4.62 3.84 -13.80
C LEU A 50 5.70 4.91 -13.77
N LYS A 51 6.19 5.31 -14.95
CA LYS A 51 7.25 6.32 -15.08
C LYS A 51 6.81 7.69 -14.53
N GLU A 52 5.61 8.14 -14.90
CA GLU A 52 5.03 9.38 -14.38
C GLU A 52 4.88 9.33 -12.85
N PHE A 53 4.48 8.18 -12.31
CA PHE A 53 4.37 8.00 -10.87
C PHE A 53 5.73 8.04 -10.17
N GLU A 54 6.75 7.38 -10.72
CA GLU A 54 8.13 7.42 -10.20
C GLU A 54 8.69 8.85 -10.21
N GLU A 55 8.50 9.60 -11.30
CA GLU A 55 8.94 11.00 -11.40
C GLU A 55 8.25 11.89 -10.36
N ARG A 56 6.93 11.76 -10.24
CA ARG A 56 6.15 12.51 -9.24
C ARG A 56 6.53 12.12 -7.82
N LEU A 57 6.80 10.85 -7.56
CA LEU A 57 7.20 10.35 -6.25
C LEU A 57 8.60 10.84 -5.87
N ALA A 58 9.55 10.81 -6.80
CA ALA A 58 10.90 11.35 -6.60
C ALA A 58 10.85 12.85 -6.25
N ASN A 59 10.04 13.61 -6.98
CA ASN A 59 9.80 15.03 -6.71
C ASN A 59 9.13 15.27 -5.35
N TYR A 60 8.11 14.48 -5.02
CA TYR A 60 7.39 14.58 -3.74
C TYR A 60 8.30 14.29 -2.54
N LEU A 61 9.17 13.28 -2.65
CA LEU A 61 10.11 12.87 -1.60
C LEU A 61 11.40 13.73 -1.55
N GLY A 62 11.65 14.57 -2.57
CA GLY A 62 12.89 15.35 -2.67
C GLY A 62 14.14 14.50 -2.93
N VAL A 63 14.01 13.36 -3.62
CA VAL A 63 15.11 12.46 -3.96
C VAL A 63 15.37 12.45 -5.47
N ARG A 64 16.59 12.05 -5.88
CA ARG A 64 16.95 11.98 -7.31
C ARG A 64 16.21 10.88 -8.07
N HIS A 65 15.92 9.76 -7.40
CA HIS A 65 15.35 8.57 -8.03
C HIS A 65 14.32 7.93 -7.09
N ALA A 66 13.21 7.48 -7.66
CA ALA A 66 12.26 6.58 -7.01
C ALA A 66 12.03 5.39 -7.95
N VAL A 67 11.99 4.18 -7.40
CA VAL A 67 11.77 2.95 -8.15
C VAL A 67 10.56 2.22 -7.55
N CYS A 68 9.54 2.02 -8.36
CA CYS A 68 8.31 1.38 -7.93
C CYS A 68 8.38 -0.13 -8.10
N VAL A 69 7.96 -0.84 -7.06
CA VAL A 69 7.96 -2.30 -6.96
C VAL A 69 6.57 -2.79 -6.56
N SER A 70 6.32 -4.09 -6.67
CA SER A 70 5.00 -4.67 -6.40
C SER A 70 4.60 -4.66 -4.91
N SER A 71 5.57 -4.56 -3.99
CA SER A 71 5.31 -4.45 -2.55
C SER A 71 6.49 -3.85 -1.79
N CYS A 72 6.23 -3.30 -0.60
CA CYS A 72 7.28 -2.77 0.28
C CYS A 72 8.29 -3.86 0.72
N THR A 73 7.82 -5.09 0.98
CA THR A 73 8.71 -6.23 1.31
C THR A 73 9.70 -6.50 0.19
N LEU A 74 9.25 -6.53 -1.07
CA LEU A 74 10.15 -6.70 -2.21
C LEU A 74 11.14 -5.53 -2.33
N GLY A 75 10.68 -4.30 -2.05
CA GLY A 75 11.55 -3.13 -2.00
C GLY A 75 12.67 -3.24 -0.96
N LEU A 76 12.35 -3.71 0.24
CA LEU A 76 13.34 -3.98 1.28
C LEU A 76 14.34 -5.07 0.85
N MET A 77 13.85 -6.20 0.33
CA MET A 77 14.70 -7.28 -0.16
C MET A 77 15.67 -6.81 -1.26
N LEU A 78 15.17 -6.04 -2.25
CA LEU A 78 15.99 -5.48 -3.32
C LEU A 78 17.01 -4.47 -2.79
N THR A 79 16.65 -3.71 -1.75
CA THR A 79 17.56 -2.75 -1.11
C THR A 79 18.70 -3.48 -0.41
N LEU A 80 18.40 -4.52 0.38
CA LEU A 80 19.43 -5.33 1.04
C LEU A 80 20.38 -5.98 0.02
N GLN A 81 19.83 -6.55 -1.06
CA GLN A 81 20.62 -7.15 -2.14
C GLN A 81 21.45 -6.11 -2.89
N GLY A 82 20.87 -4.95 -3.21
CA GLY A 82 21.55 -3.87 -3.93
C GLY A 82 22.69 -3.21 -3.14
N LEU A 83 22.56 -3.16 -1.81
CA LEU A 83 23.62 -2.71 -0.91
C LEU A 83 24.69 -3.78 -0.65
N GLY A 84 24.44 -5.04 -1.01
CA GLY A 84 25.35 -6.16 -0.74
C GLY A 84 25.53 -6.45 0.75
N LEU A 85 24.52 -6.15 1.57
CA LEU A 85 24.58 -6.35 3.02
C LEU A 85 24.69 -7.84 3.37
N LYS A 86 25.49 -8.15 4.40
CA LYS A 86 25.73 -9.49 4.91
C LYS A 86 25.72 -9.48 6.44
N GLY A 87 25.29 -10.58 7.04
CA GLY A 87 25.23 -10.72 8.49
C GLY A 87 23.98 -10.06 9.06
N GLU A 88 24.14 -9.31 10.16
CA GLU A 88 23.04 -8.80 10.96
C GLU A 88 22.62 -7.38 10.56
N VAL A 89 21.32 -7.10 10.66
CA VAL A 89 20.74 -5.76 10.47
C VAL A 89 19.98 -5.38 11.73
N ILE A 90 20.36 -4.26 12.35
CA ILE A 90 19.72 -3.77 13.58
C ILE A 90 18.39 -3.12 13.21
N ILE A 91 17.30 -3.63 13.78
CA ILE A 91 15.92 -3.16 13.56
C ILE A 91 15.12 -3.17 14.87
N PRO A 92 14.07 -2.34 15.00
CA PRO A 92 13.19 -2.42 16.17
C PRO A 92 12.37 -3.71 16.17
N SER A 93 12.22 -4.35 17.33
CA SER A 93 11.34 -5.52 17.48
C SER A 93 9.85 -5.15 17.37
N PHE A 94 9.49 -3.89 17.59
CA PHE A 94 8.09 -3.42 17.54
C PHE A 94 7.80 -2.74 16.19
N THR A 95 7.46 -3.56 15.21
CA THR A 95 7.13 -3.15 13.83
C THR A 95 6.20 -4.20 13.20
N PHE A 96 5.74 -3.99 11.97
CA PHE A 96 5.02 -5.01 11.21
C PHE A 96 5.99 -6.11 10.74
N MET A 97 5.50 -7.35 10.65
CA MET A 97 6.30 -8.55 10.36
C MET A 97 7.13 -8.46 9.08
N ALA A 98 6.75 -7.59 8.12
CA ALA A 98 7.50 -7.43 6.88
C ALA A 98 8.94 -6.91 7.07
N SER A 99 9.24 -6.26 8.20
CA SER A 99 10.56 -5.68 8.46
C SER A 99 11.53 -6.64 9.18
N VAL A 100 11.02 -7.73 9.77
CA VAL A 100 11.80 -8.71 10.57
C VAL A 100 12.09 -9.97 9.79
#